data_AF-A0A9X9NTE3-F1
#
_entry.id   AF-A0A9X9NTE3-F1
#
_cell.length_a   1.000
_cell.length_b   1.000
_cell.length_c   1.000
_cell.angle_alpha   90.00
_cell.angle_beta   90.00
_cell.angle_gamma   90.00
#
_symmetry.space_group_name_H-M   'P 1'
#
loop_
_entity.id
_entity.type
_entity.pdbx_description
1 polymer ?
#
loop_
_entity_poly.entity_id
_entity_poly.type
_entity_poly.pdbx_seq_one_letter_code
_entity_poly.pdbx_strand_id
1 'polypeptide(L)' 'MPRYRITPDWSDPIDVLARDVLQNQGAFPVEICPQDPALDTTSLRLPPTTGSLQVDGPMTVRARCLNGVGVLAVVRGF' A
#
# COMPACT_ATOMS: atom_id res chain seq x y z
N MET A 1 13.30 -0.07 6.70
CA MET A 1 12.02 0.12 5.98
C MET A 1 10.97 -0.79 6.62
N PRO A 2 9.84 -0.26 7.09
CA PRO A 2 8.73 -1.09 7.57
C PRO A 2 8.21 -1.99 6.43
N ARG A 3 7.86 -3.23 6.77
CA ARG A 3 7.27 -4.20 5.84
C ARG A 3 5.95 -4.68 6.43
N TYR A 4 4.91 -4.61 5.62
CA TYR A 4 3.57 -5.02 5.99
C TYR A 4 3.21 -6.26 5.19
N ARG A 5 2.80 -7.31 5.90
CA ARG A 5 2.21 -8.49 5.27
C ARG A 5 0.78 -8.13 4.89
N ILE A 6 0.46 -8.19 3.60
CA ILE A 6 -0.86 -7.79 3.08
C ILE A 6 -1.59 -9.03 2.56
N THR A 7 -2.82 -9.22 3.00
CA THR A 7 -3.71 -10.34 2.65
C THR A 7 -4.76 -9.93 1.63
N PRO A 8 -5.66 -10.83 1.17
CA PRO A 8 -6.82 -10.44 0.37
C PRO A 8 -7.76 -9.46 1.08
N ASP A 9 -7.81 -9.51 2.40
CA ASP A 9 -8.52 -8.53 3.23
C ASP A 9 -7.70 -7.24 3.41
N TRP A 10 -8.41 -6.12 3.62
CA TRP A 10 -7.80 -4.83 3.91
C TRP A 10 -6.99 -4.87 5.21
N SER A 11 -5.78 -4.33 5.16
CA SER A 11 -4.91 -4.21 6.32
C SER A 11 -5.45 -3.26 7.38
N ASP A 12 -4.82 -3.33 8.55
CA ASP A 12 -4.83 -2.22 9.50
C ASP A 12 -4.31 -0.93 8.84
N PRO A 13 -4.68 0.25 9.38
CA PRO A 13 -4.18 1.52 8.90
C PRO A 13 -2.65 1.60 8.94
N ILE A 14 -2.05 2.10 7.85
CA ILE A 14 -0.61 2.29 7.71
C ILE A 14 -0.33 3.78 7.59
N ASP A 15 0.37 4.34 8.56
CA ASP A 15 0.78 5.74 8.53
C ASP A 15 1.99 5.96 7.64
N VAL A 16 1.82 6.81 6.64
CA VAL A 16 2.85 7.21 5.68
C VAL A 16 3.12 8.70 5.79
N LEU A 17 4.38 9.06 5.59
CA LEU A 17 4.84 10.45 5.61
C LEU A 17 4.92 10.98 4.19
N ALA A 18 5.01 12.30 4.07
CA ALA A 18 5.34 12.93 2.80
C ALA A 18 6.64 12.34 2.24
N ARG A 19 6.66 12.11 0.93
CA ARG A 19 7.76 11.52 0.14
C ARG A 19 8.04 10.04 0.40
N ASP A 20 7.29 9.38 1.29
CA ASP A 20 7.41 7.93 1.43
C ASP A 20 7.06 7.23 0.11
N VAL A 21 7.71 6.11 -0.16
CA VAL A 21 7.41 5.26 -1.30
C VAL A 21 6.81 3.95 -0.82
N LEU A 22 5.57 3.70 -1.24
CA LEU A 22 4.87 2.44 -1.09
C LEU A 22 5.30 1.50 -2.22
N GLN A 23 6.00 0.42 -1.90
CA GLN A 23 6.54 -0.51 -2.88
C GLN A 23 5.96 -1.91 -2.71
N ASN A 24 5.36 -2.44 -3.76
CA ASN A 24 4.92 -3.82 -3.82
C ASN A 24 6.12 -4.75 -4.04
N GLN A 25 6.40 -5.61 -3.07
CA GLN A 25 7.47 -6.62 -3.11
C GLN A 25 6.92 -8.04 -3.27
N GLY A 26 5.62 -8.19 -3.52
CA GLY A 26 4.95 -9.46 -3.75
C GLY A 26 4.80 -9.81 -5.24
N ALA A 27 4.42 -11.07 -5.48
CA ALA A 27 4.13 -11.63 -6.81
C ALA A 27 2.72 -11.27 -7.33
N PHE A 28 1.92 -10.56 -6.53
CA PHE A 28 0.53 -10.24 -6.79
C PHE A 28 0.30 -8.73 -6.74
N PRO A 29 -0.68 -8.18 -7.47
CA PRO A 29 -1.00 -6.76 -7.39
C PRO A 29 -1.42 -6.38 -5.97
N VAL A 30 -1.03 -5.19 -5.53
CA VAL A 30 -1.49 -4.61 -4.26
C VAL A 30 -2.39 -3.42 -4.57
N GLU A 31 -3.55 -3.39 -3.94
CA GLU A 31 -4.47 -2.26 -4.01
C GLU A 31 -4.34 -1.43 -2.75
N ILE A 32 -4.27 -0.11 -2.91
CA ILE A 32 -4.04 0.87 -1.85
C ILE A 32 -5.21 1.82 -1.84
N CYS A 33 -5.87 1.96 -0.70
CA CYS A 33 -6.91 2.92 -0.46
C CYS A 33 -6.35 4.06 0.44
N PRO A 34 -6.54 5.34 0.06
CA PRO A 34 -6.07 6.48 0.83
C PRO A 34 -6.93 6.79 2.07
N GLN A 35 -8.03 6.06 2.29
CA GLN A 35 -8.95 6.21 3.41
C GLN A 35 -9.58 4.85 3.78
N ASP A 36 -10.76 4.88 4.41
CA ASP A 36 -11.55 3.68 4.67
C ASP A 36 -12.20 3.18 3.36
N PRO A 37 -11.87 1.96 2.91
CA PRO A 37 -12.47 1.36 1.72
C PRO A 37 -13.99 1.15 1.82
N ALA A 38 -14.58 1.21 3.03
CA ALA A 38 -16.02 1.19 3.23
C ALA A 38 -16.69 2.55 2.95
N LEU A 39 -15.93 3.64 2.98
CA LEU A 39 -16.43 5.02 2.79
C LEU A 39 -15.99 5.62 1.45
N ASP A 40 -14.78 5.29 0.99
CA ASP A 40 -14.23 5.74 -0.29
C ASP A 40 -13.66 4.54 -1.06
N THR A 41 -14.23 4.28 -2.24
CA THR A 41 -13.79 3.18 -3.11
C THR A 41 -12.59 3.55 -3.98
N THR A 42 -12.13 4.81 -3.91
CA THR A 42 -10.96 5.26 -4.65
C THR A 42 -9.76 4.47 -4.19
N SER A 43 -9.15 3.76 -5.13
CA SER A 43 -7.98 2.95 -4.83
C SER A 43 -7.00 2.98 -5.99
N LEU A 44 -5.73 2.87 -5.64
CA LEU A 44 -4.63 2.80 -6.58
C LEU A 44 -4.09 1.37 -6.58
N ARG A 45 -3.76 0.86 -7.76
CA ARG A 45 -3.21 -0.48 -7.91
C ARG A 45 -1.73 -0.43 -8.21
N LEU A 46 -0.93 -1.06 -7.36
CA LEU A 46 0.47 -1.33 -7.59
C LEU A 46 0.63 -2.67 -8.33
N PRO A 47 1.24 -2.70 -9.53
CA PRO A 47 1.55 -3.96 -10.20
C PRO A 47 2.52 -4.82 -9.37
N PRO A 48 2.55 -6.16 -9.62
CA PRO A 48 3.51 -7.06 -8.98
C PRO A 48 4.96 -6.65 -9.24
N THR A 49 5.85 -6.85 -8.26
CA THR A 49 7.32 -6.75 -8.38
C THR A 49 7.89 -5.36 -8.72
N THR A 50 7.17 -4.51 -9.45
CA THR A 50 7.63 -3.20 -9.95
C THR A 50 6.74 -2.04 -9.51
N GLY A 51 5.57 -2.32 -8.92
CA GLY A 51 4.64 -1.30 -8.49
C GLY A 51 5.19 -0.49 -7.33
N SER A 52 5.36 0.82 -7.55
CA SER A 52 5.68 1.78 -6.50
C SER A 52 4.85 3.05 -6.65
N LEU A 53 4.47 3.64 -5.51
CA LEU A 53 3.81 4.95 -5.43
C LEU A 53 4.56 5.82 -4.44
N GLN A 54 4.95 7.02 -4.85
CA GLN A 54 5.41 8.05 -3.92
C GLN A 54 4.21 8.81 -3.36
N VAL A 55 4.22 9.04 -2.06
CA VAL A 55 3.18 9.76 -1.35
C VAL A 55 3.55 11.25 -1.29
N ASP A 56 2.64 12.13 -1.70
CA ASP A 56 2.93 13.57 -1.76
C ASP A 56 2.85 14.28 -0.39
N GLY A 57 2.03 13.77 0.52
CA GLY A 57 1.80 14.35 1.85
C GLY A 57 1.56 13.28 2.92
N PRO A 58 1.66 13.62 4.22
CA PRO A 58 1.38 12.67 5.28
C PRO A 58 -0.08 12.23 5.23
N MET A 59 -0.31 10.92 5.30
CA MET A 59 -1.66 10.34 5.26
C MET A 59 -1.66 8.93 5.86
N THR A 60 -2.83 8.36 6.00
CA THR A 60 -3.02 6.97 6.42
C THR A 60 -3.58 6.18 5.25
N VAL A 61 -2.99 5.03 4.94
CA VAL A 61 -3.44 4.16 3.85
C VAL A 61 -3.85 2.80 4.37
N ARG A 62 -4.71 2.10 3.63
CA ARG A 62 -4.96 0.67 3.81
C ARG A 62 -4.59 -0.06 2.54
N ALA A 63 -4.07 -1.27 2.67
CA ALA A 63 -3.66 -2.06 1.53
C ALA A 63 -4.27 -3.46 1.56
N ARG A 64 -4.56 -4.02 0.38
CA ARG A 64 -4.92 -5.43 0.20
C ARG A 64 -4.19 -6.02 -1.00
N CYS A 65 -4.00 -7.33 -1.00
CA CYS A 65 -3.30 -8.06 -2.03
C CYS A 65 -4.31 -8.82 -2.88
N LEU A 66 -4.30 -8.57 -4.19
CA LEU A 66 -5.22 -9.21 -5.11
C LEU A 66 -4.68 -10.60 -5.47
N ASN A 67 -5.40 -11.65 -5.10
CA ASN A 67 -5.10 -13.06 -5.41
C ASN A 67 -4.04 -13.73 -4.52
N GLY A 68 -3.76 -13.21 -3.32
CA GLY A 68 -2.91 -13.93 -2.39
C GLY A 68 -2.41 -13.11 -1.22
N VAL A 69 -1.23 -13.47 -0.75
CA VAL A 69 -0.51 -12.75 0.31
C VAL A 69 0.73 -12.12 -0.30
N GLY A 70 0.89 -10.82 -0.07
CA GLY A 70 2.00 -10.02 -0.57
C GLY A 70 2.74 -9.31 0.56
N VAL A 71 3.79 -8.59 0.18
CA VAL A 71 4.52 -7.71 1.08
C VAL A 71 4.49 -6.31 0.49
N LEU A 72 3.98 -5.36 1.27
CA LEU A 72 4.07 -3.94 0.98
C LEU A 72 5.18 -3.34 1.85
N ALA A 73 6.16 -2.71 1.21
CA ALA A 73 7.22 -1.99 1.90
C ALA A 73 6.95 -0.50 1.89
N VAL A 74 7.27 0.17 3.00
CA VAL A 74 7.31 1.63 3.08
C VAL A 74 8.77 2.06 3.13
N VAL A 75 9.25 2.62 2.02
CA VAL A 75 10.59 3.19 1.92
C VAL A 75 10.48 4.66 2.30
N ARG A 76 11.14 5.08 3.38
CA ARG A 76 11.02 6.45 3.88
C ARG A 76 11.62 7.43 2.87
N GLY A 77 10.87 8.48 2.53
CA GLY A 77 11.38 9.62 1.77
C GLY A 77 12.25 10.51 2.64
N PHE A 78 13.30 11.10 2.07
CA PHE A 78 14.14 12.10 2.73
C PHE A 78 13.75 13.53 2.32
#